data_AF-A0A8X8BI74-F1
#
_entry.id   AF-A0A8X8BI74-F1
#
_cell.length_a   1.000
_cell.length_b   1.000
_cell.length_c   1.000
_cell.angle_alpha   90.00
_cell.angle_beta   90.00
_cell.angle_gamma   90.00
#
_symmetry.space_group_name_H-M   'P 1'
#
loop_
_entity.id
_entity.type
_entity.pdbx_description
1 polymer ?
#
loop_
_entity_poly.entity_id
_entity_poly.type
_entity_poly.pdbx_seq_one_letter_code
_entity_poly.pdbx_strand_id
1 'polypeptide(L)'
;MINDVQHTYYDSSMERPVVRAEWVINILGTEFWDRQSWLILSCQPRIRWSLKLAEEHFNHTGTHTYQIAGGCEIHENGTRDSYLFHAYDGKDFVGFDVNTLSWIAIVPQANFYKRIREADNKRRVVENEFYRTVCFDWLETLIHHGRKHLERKVRPDMAVIWKKNLNSEIHLICHVTGFYPYEIDVKWIREGGGSLNEKDVWHGEVLPNEDGTYQQRKTLRLTAKEQDEYKYACHVQHVSLEEVKVLKWGHVKLCLYALLPGIHQNYAKSRWQDLALERNYRKTGLTVHKLAFRDPQKAYSKS
;
A
#
# COMPACT_ATOMS: atom_id res chain seq x y z
N MET A 1 -12.59 5.22 2.56
CA MET A 1 -11.42 5.61 1.74
C MET A 1 -11.92 6.55 0.67
N ILE A 2 -11.07 7.44 0.17
CA ILE A 2 -11.39 8.28 -0.98
C ILE A 2 -10.31 7.98 -2.01
N ASN A 3 -10.70 7.43 -3.15
CA ASN A 3 -9.79 6.73 -4.06
C ASN A 3 -9.00 5.66 -3.27
N ASP A 4 -7.68 5.80 -3.22
CA ASP A 4 -6.72 4.93 -2.55
C ASP A 4 -6.27 5.46 -1.16
N VAL A 5 -6.80 6.61 -0.72
CA VAL A 5 -6.40 7.29 0.52
C VAL A 5 -7.32 6.90 1.69
N GLN A 6 -6.72 6.36 2.76
CA GLN A 6 -7.42 6.14 4.02
C GLN A 6 -7.58 7.46 4.79
N HIS A 7 -8.83 7.95 4.90
CA HIS A 7 -9.13 9.17 5.66
C HIS A 7 -9.55 8.91 7.11
N THR A 8 -10.17 7.76 7.41
CA THR A 8 -10.69 7.42 8.74
C THR A 8 -10.33 5.98 9.08
N TYR A 9 -10.07 5.74 10.36
CA TYR A 9 -9.82 4.42 10.92
C TYR A 9 -10.64 4.23 12.21
N TYR A 10 -11.11 3.02 12.45
CA TYR A 10 -11.79 2.64 13.67
C TYR A 10 -11.44 1.19 14.02
N ASP A 11 -11.15 0.95 15.29
CA ASP A 11 -11.05 -0.39 15.87
C ASP A 11 -12.11 -0.53 16.97
N SER A 12 -12.63 -1.75 17.14
CA SER A 12 -13.67 -2.05 18.13
C SER A 12 -13.27 -1.79 19.59
N SER A 13 -11.97 -1.70 19.88
CA SER A 13 -11.39 -1.35 21.17
C SER A 13 -11.30 0.17 21.40
N MET A 14 -11.52 0.98 20.36
CA MET A 14 -11.47 2.43 20.43
C MET A 14 -12.84 3.00 20.82
N GLU A 15 -12.83 4.08 21.60
CA GLU A 15 -14.07 4.80 21.96
C GLU A 15 -14.69 5.53 20.77
N ARG A 16 -13.86 6.00 19.84
CA ARG A 16 -14.28 6.77 18.65
C ARG A 16 -13.36 6.55 17.46
N PRO A 17 -13.87 6.71 16.22
CA PRO A 17 -13.03 6.72 15.03
C PRO A 17 -11.99 7.84 15.07
N VAL A 18 -10.84 7.59 14.46
CA VAL A 18 -9.77 8.58 14.28
C VAL A 18 -9.65 8.98 12.82
N VAL A 19 -9.41 10.26 12.60
CA VAL A 19 -9.08 10.79 11.28
C VAL A 19 -7.60 10.55 11.02
N ARG A 20 -7.27 9.92 9.89
CA ARG A 20 -5.90 9.61 9.46
C ARG A 20 -5.34 10.65 8.51
N ALA A 21 -6.20 11.23 7.68
CA ALA A 21 -5.81 12.25 6.72
C ALA A 21 -6.04 13.64 7.33
N GLU A 22 -4.95 14.33 7.70
CA GLU A 22 -5.01 15.67 8.33
C GLU A 22 -5.80 16.67 7.47
N TRP A 23 -5.66 16.58 6.15
CA TRP A 23 -6.37 17.45 5.22
C TRP A 23 -7.89 17.30 5.28
N VAL A 24 -8.41 16.13 5.69
CA VAL A 24 -9.86 15.89 5.81
C VAL A 24 -10.44 16.53 7.07
N ILE A 25 -9.64 16.68 8.13
CA ILE A 25 -10.08 17.22 9.43
C ILE A 25 -10.71 18.61 9.25
N ASN A 26 -10.05 19.47 8.48
CA ASN A 26 -10.44 20.87 8.32
C ASN A 26 -11.52 21.12 7.27
N ILE A 27 -11.86 20.12 6.45
CA ILE A 27 -12.76 20.29 5.30
C ILE A 27 -14.22 20.10 5.70
N LEU A 28 -14.51 19.03 6.45
CA LEU A 28 -15.87 18.54 6.60
C LEU A 28 -16.56 18.99 7.89
N GLY A 29 -15.83 19.70 8.76
CA GLY A 29 -16.35 20.23 10.01
C GLY A 29 -16.73 19.15 11.02
N THR A 30 -17.14 19.58 12.22
CA THR A 30 -17.48 18.68 13.33
C THR A 30 -18.73 17.86 13.06
N GLU A 31 -19.73 18.43 12.40
CA GLU A 31 -21.01 17.75 12.10
C GLU A 31 -20.81 16.48 11.25
N PHE A 32 -19.94 16.54 10.24
CA PHE A 32 -19.59 15.36 9.45
C PHE A 32 -18.96 14.27 10.32
N TRP A 33 -18.02 14.65 11.18
CA TRP A 33 -17.30 13.71 12.02
C TRP A 33 -18.20 13.06 13.08
N ASP A 34 -19.14 13.81 13.63
CA ASP A 34 -20.15 13.29 14.55
C ASP A 34 -21.06 12.29 13.84
N ARG A 35 -21.52 12.63 12.62
CA ARG A 35 -22.36 11.74 11.81
C ARG A 35 -21.62 10.46 11.38
N GLN A 36 -20.36 10.58 10.97
CA GLN A 36 -19.52 9.43 10.65
C GLN A 36 -19.26 8.53 11.85
N SER A 37 -18.96 9.14 13.01
CA SER A 37 -18.76 8.42 14.26
C SER A 37 -20.01 7.64 14.64
N TRP A 38 -21.18 8.28 14.56
CA TRP A 38 -22.46 7.63 14.79
C TRP A 38 -22.71 6.47 13.81
N LEU A 39 -22.42 6.64 12.52
CA LEU A 39 -22.59 5.58 11.52
C LEU A 39 -21.70 4.37 11.85
N ILE A 40 -20.41 4.58 12.11
CA ILE A 40 -19.44 3.53 12.42
C ILE A 40 -19.84 2.79 13.71
N LEU A 41 -20.15 3.52 14.79
CA LEU A 41 -20.56 2.94 16.06
C LEU A 41 -21.88 2.17 15.92
N SER A 42 -22.82 2.66 15.12
CA SER A 42 -24.07 1.94 14.85
C SER A 42 -23.86 0.66 14.02
N CYS A 43 -22.81 0.57 13.20
CA CYS A 43 -22.47 -0.61 12.40
C CYS A 43 -21.89 -1.76 13.24
N GLN A 44 -21.12 -1.46 14.27
CA GLN A 44 -20.43 -2.47 15.07
C GLN A 44 -21.34 -3.58 15.65
N PRO A 45 -22.43 -3.28 16.39
CA PRO A 45 -23.31 -4.34 16.90
C PRO A 45 -24.02 -5.09 15.77
N ARG A 46 -24.28 -4.44 14.63
CA ARG A 46 -24.87 -5.08 13.45
C ARG A 46 -23.94 -6.11 12.84
N ILE A 47 -22.67 -5.78 12.62
CA ILE A 47 -21.67 -6.72 12.09
C ILE A 47 -21.55 -7.94 12.99
N ARG A 48 -21.51 -7.74 14.32
CA ARG A 48 -21.48 -8.84 15.30
C ARG A 48 -22.71 -9.73 15.21
N TRP A 49 -23.89 -9.15 15.08
CA TRP A 49 -25.13 -9.91 14.90
C TRP A 49 -25.14 -10.66 13.56
N SER A 50 -24.72 -10.03 12.47
CA SER A 50 -24.64 -10.64 11.15
C SER A 50 -23.68 -11.83 11.11
N LEU A 51 -22.52 -11.73 11.78
CA LEU A 51 -21.57 -12.84 11.91
C LEU A 51 -22.22 -14.03 12.60
N LYS A 52 -22.83 -13.83 13.78
CA LYS A 52 -23.50 -14.91 14.53
C LYS A 52 -24.61 -15.57 13.73
N LEU A 53 -25.42 -14.76 13.06
CA LEU A 53 -26.49 -15.26 12.21
C LEU A 53 -25.92 -16.10 11.05
N ALA A 54 -24.83 -15.66 10.41
CA ALA A 54 -24.18 -16.45 9.37
C ALA A 54 -23.64 -17.77 9.94
N GLU A 55 -22.93 -17.75 11.07
CA GLU A 55 -22.42 -18.96 11.74
C GLU A 55 -23.54 -19.97 12.01
N GLU A 56 -24.67 -19.53 12.56
CA GLU A 56 -25.85 -20.34 12.83
C GLU A 56 -26.43 -20.95 11.54
N HIS A 57 -26.67 -20.14 10.50
CA HIS A 57 -27.31 -20.61 9.26
C HIS A 57 -26.42 -21.48 8.39
N PHE A 58 -25.10 -21.39 8.55
CA PHE A 58 -24.15 -22.31 7.95
C PHE A 58 -23.87 -23.55 8.81
N ASN A 59 -24.39 -23.61 10.04
CA ASN A 59 -24.05 -24.61 11.05
C ASN A 59 -22.53 -24.70 11.28
N HIS A 60 -21.86 -23.55 11.25
CA HIS A 60 -20.42 -23.44 11.39
C HIS A 60 -20.04 -23.29 12.86
N THR A 61 -18.86 -23.79 13.23
CA THR A 61 -18.28 -23.65 14.56
C THR A 61 -16.80 -23.29 14.41
N GLY A 62 -16.27 -22.52 15.35
CA GLY A 62 -14.89 -22.06 15.32
C GLY A 62 -14.79 -20.58 14.98
N THR A 63 -13.73 -20.19 14.27
CA THR A 63 -13.46 -18.79 13.93
C THR A 63 -13.88 -18.52 12.49
N HIS A 64 -14.78 -17.57 12.31
CA HIS A 64 -15.29 -17.13 11.02
C HIS A 64 -15.15 -15.63 10.87
N THR A 65 -15.31 -15.16 9.63
CA THR A 65 -15.18 -13.74 9.30
C THR A 65 -16.43 -13.24 8.60
N TYR A 66 -16.85 -12.03 8.96
CA TYR A 66 -17.93 -11.31 8.28
C TYR A 66 -17.40 -9.94 7.86
N GLN A 67 -17.55 -9.63 6.58
CA GLN A 67 -17.01 -8.42 5.97
C GLN A 67 -18.13 -7.63 5.31
N ILE A 68 -18.03 -6.31 5.37
CA ILE A 68 -18.96 -5.39 4.69
C ILE A 68 -18.10 -4.42 3.89
N ALA A 69 -18.44 -4.26 2.61
CA ALA A 69 -17.87 -3.26 1.72
C ALA A 69 -19.01 -2.43 1.14
N GLY A 70 -18.94 -1.11 1.30
CA GLY A 70 -19.91 -0.22 0.68
C GLY A 70 -19.34 1.16 0.42
N GLY A 71 -19.80 1.78 -0.65
CA GLY A 71 -19.30 3.06 -1.13
C GLY A 71 -20.13 3.60 -2.28
N CYS A 72 -19.66 4.72 -2.83
CA CYS A 72 -20.19 5.35 -4.02
C CYS A 72 -19.02 5.83 -4.88
N GLU A 73 -19.23 5.86 -6.18
CA GLU A 73 -18.24 6.17 -7.21
C GLU A 73 -18.85 7.11 -8.25
N ILE A 74 -18.08 8.13 -8.64
CA ILE A 74 -18.43 9.05 -9.72
C ILE A 74 -17.43 8.80 -10.85
N HIS A 75 -17.91 8.28 -11.97
CA HIS A 75 -17.08 7.98 -13.13
C HIS A 75 -16.78 9.23 -13.96
N GLU A 76 -15.77 9.16 -14.83
CA GLU A 76 -15.38 10.28 -15.71
C GLU A 76 -16.51 10.76 -16.62
N ASN A 77 -17.41 9.85 -17.03
CA ASN A 77 -18.60 10.17 -17.82
C ASN A 77 -19.76 10.76 -17.00
N GLY A 78 -19.57 10.97 -15.69
CA GLY A 78 -20.57 11.48 -14.77
C GLY A 78 -21.56 10.44 -14.22
N THR A 79 -21.45 9.17 -14.63
CA THR A 79 -22.26 8.09 -14.07
C THR A 79 -21.95 7.92 -12.59
N ARG A 80 -22.99 7.69 -11.81
CA ARG A 80 -22.95 7.54 -10.36
C ARG A 80 -23.35 6.12 -9.99
N ASP A 81 -22.42 5.38 -9.39
CA ASP A 81 -22.67 4.03 -8.89
C ASP A 81 -22.50 3.99 -7.38
N SER A 82 -23.29 3.14 -6.73
CA SER A 82 -23.15 2.88 -5.30
C SER A 82 -23.33 1.40 -5.04
N TYR A 83 -22.68 0.92 -3.99
CA TYR A 83 -22.66 -0.49 -3.66
C TYR A 83 -22.66 -0.71 -2.17
N LEU A 84 -23.23 -1.84 -1.78
CA LEU A 84 -23.12 -2.40 -0.45
C LEU A 84 -23.20 -3.93 -0.57
N PHE A 85 -22.09 -4.59 -0.28
CA PHE A 85 -21.95 -6.03 -0.32
C PHE A 85 -21.39 -6.54 0.99
N HIS A 86 -21.88 -7.71 1.41
CA HIS A 86 -21.42 -8.40 2.59
C HIS A 86 -20.86 -9.75 2.17
N ALA A 87 -19.76 -10.15 2.81
CA ALA A 87 -19.10 -11.43 2.60
C ALA A 87 -18.97 -12.20 3.93
N TYR A 88 -19.02 -13.52 3.83
CA TYR A 88 -18.79 -14.45 4.93
C TYR A 88 -17.68 -15.43 4.53
N ASP A 89 -16.63 -15.54 5.34
CA ASP A 89 -15.42 -16.31 5.05
C ASP A 89 -14.81 -15.99 3.67
N GLY A 90 -14.77 -14.71 3.33
CA GLY A 90 -14.23 -14.20 2.07
C GLY A 90 -15.08 -14.50 0.83
N LYS A 91 -16.31 -15.02 0.99
CA LYS A 91 -17.24 -15.32 -0.10
C LYS A 91 -18.48 -14.45 -0.02
N ASP A 92 -19.02 -14.07 -1.17
CA ASP A 92 -20.23 -13.25 -1.28
C ASP A 92 -21.41 -13.87 -0.54
N PHE A 93 -22.08 -13.07 0.29
CA PHE A 93 -23.18 -13.51 1.14
C PHE A 93 -24.49 -12.79 0.79
N VAL A 94 -24.49 -11.46 0.84
CA VAL A 94 -25.63 -10.61 0.43
C VAL A 94 -25.17 -9.33 -0.25
N GLY A 95 -26.01 -8.78 -1.13
CA GLY A 95 -25.87 -7.44 -1.67
C GLY A 95 -27.11 -6.60 -1.40
N PHE A 96 -26.97 -5.27 -1.45
CA PHE A 96 -28.10 -4.35 -1.38
C PHE A 96 -28.24 -3.62 -2.71
N ASP A 97 -29.41 -3.75 -3.33
CA ASP A 97 -29.76 -3.03 -4.55
C ASP A 97 -30.42 -1.69 -4.18
N VAL A 98 -29.65 -0.63 -4.40
CA VAL A 98 -30.05 0.76 -4.12
C VAL A 98 -31.16 1.22 -5.07
N ASN A 99 -31.31 0.65 -6.26
CA ASN A 99 -32.35 1.06 -7.21
C ASN A 99 -33.71 0.47 -6.84
N THR A 100 -33.74 -0.78 -6.38
CA THR A 100 -34.99 -1.49 -6.03
C THR A 100 -35.31 -1.46 -4.55
N LEU A 101 -34.42 -0.90 -3.72
CA LEU A 101 -34.52 -0.90 -2.25
C LEU A 101 -34.72 -2.33 -1.73
N SER A 102 -33.92 -3.28 -2.22
CA SER A 102 -34.05 -4.69 -1.88
C SER A 102 -32.70 -5.34 -1.55
N TRP A 103 -32.74 -6.39 -0.74
CA TRP A 103 -31.54 -7.18 -0.43
C TRP A 103 -31.49 -8.39 -1.36
N ILE A 104 -30.32 -8.71 -1.89
CA ILE A 104 -30.10 -9.87 -2.75
C ILE A 104 -29.36 -10.92 -1.92
N ALA A 105 -29.96 -12.09 -1.74
CA ALA A 105 -29.29 -13.24 -1.13
C ALA A 105 -28.47 -13.96 -2.20
N ILE A 106 -27.15 -14.04 -2.01
CA ILE A 106 -26.24 -14.69 -2.96
C ILE A 106 -26.21 -16.21 -2.72
N VAL A 107 -26.41 -16.62 -1.47
CA VAL A 107 -26.44 -18.03 -1.05
C VAL A 107 -27.75 -18.36 -0.31
N PRO A 108 -28.22 -19.62 -0.31
CA PRO A 108 -29.47 -19.99 0.37
C PRO A 108 -29.52 -19.62 1.86
N GLN A 109 -28.39 -19.72 2.55
CA GLN A 109 -28.20 -19.39 3.98
C GLN A 109 -28.46 -17.91 4.27
N ALA A 110 -28.29 -17.03 3.29
CA ALA A 110 -28.55 -15.59 3.40
C ALA A 110 -30.05 -15.23 3.33
N ASN A 111 -30.94 -16.15 2.96
CA ASN A 111 -32.36 -15.83 2.81
C ASN A 111 -33.02 -15.36 4.11
N PHE A 112 -32.61 -15.90 5.25
CA PHE A 112 -33.13 -15.45 6.54
C PHE A 112 -32.66 -14.03 6.86
N TYR A 113 -31.37 -13.73 6.63
CA TYR A 113 -30.84 -12.38 6.74
C TYR A 113 -31.60 -11.39 5.86
N LYS A 114 -31.77 -11.68 4.55
CA LYS A 114 -32.55 -10.88 3.61
C LYS A 114 -33.94 -10.53 4.16
N ARG A 115 -34.69 -11.53 4.64
CA ARG A 115 -36.05 -11.31 5.18
C ARG A 115 -36.06 -10.35 6.37
N ILE A 116 -35.13 -10.50 7.31
CA ILE A 116 -35.04 -9.58 8.47
C ILE A 116 -34.76 -8.16 7.99
N ARG A 117 -33.81 -8.00 7.07
CA ARG A 117 -33.43 -6.69 6.55
C ARG A 117 -34.54 -6.01 5.76
N GLU A 118 -35.35 -6.79 5.03
CA GLU A 118 -36.47 -6.27 4.24
C GLU A 118 -37.72 -5.98 5.09
N ALA A 119 -37.86 -6.61 6.27
CA ALA A 119 -38.94 -6.32 7.20
C ALA A 119 -38.78 -4.95 7.90
N ASP A 120 -37.56 -4.45 8.05
CA ASP A 120 -37.28 -3.13 8.63
C ASP A 120 -37.30 -2.03 7.55
N ASN A 121 -38.51 -1.61 7.17
CA ASN A 121 -38.69 -0.62 6.12
C ASN A 121 -38.01 0.73 6.45
N LYS A 122 -38.08 1.17 7.71
CA LYS A 122 -37.47 2.44 8.14
C LYS A 122 -35.96 2.40 7.92
N ARG A 123 -35.31 1.30 8.33
CA ARG A 123 -33.86 1.15 8.16
C ARG A 123 -33.47 1.08 6.70
N ARG A 124 -34.21 0.34 5.89
CA ARG A 124 -33.93 0.18 4.46
C ARG A 124 -34.01 1.49 3.70
N VAL A 125 -34.97 2.36 4.04
CA VAL A 125 -35.06 3.72 3.49
C VAL A 125 -33.85 4.57 3.91
N VAL A 126 -33.42 4.51 5.17
CA VAL A 126 -32.25 5.25 5.65
C VAL A 126 -30.96 4.79 4.96
N GLU A 127 -30.80 3.47 4.74
CA GLU A 127 -29.64 2.93 4.01
C GLU A 127 -29.68 3.32 2.54
N ASN A 128 -30.86 3.26 1.91
CA ASN A 128 -31.03 3.74 0.55
C ASN A 128 -30.64 5.22 0.39
N GLU A 129 -31.16 6.09 1.26
CA GLU A 129 -30.85 7.51 1.25
C GLU A 129 -29.35 7.79 1.40
N PHE A 130 -28.66 6.98 2.21
CA PHE A 130 -27.23 7.10 2.37
C PHE A 130 -26.48 6.84 1.05
N TYR A 131 -26.73 5.69 0.41
CA TYR A 131 -26.01 5.30 -0.81
C TYR A 131 -26.46 6.09 -2.04
N ARG A 132 -27.71 6.58 -2.06
CA ARG A 132 -28.27 7.33 -3.17
C ARG A 132 -27.90 8.82 -3.15
N THR A 133 -27.78 9.41 -1.96
CA THR A 133 -27.60 10.87 -1.81
C THR A 133 -26.38 11.19 -0.97
N VAL A 134 -26.40 10.83 0.32
CA VAL A 134 -25.42 11.31 1.32
C VAL A 134 -23.98 10.95 0.96
N CYS A 135 -23.76 9.75 0.43
CA CYS A 135 -22.44 9.30 0.02
C CYS A 135 -21.85 10.20 -1.07
N PHE A 136 -22.66 10.56 -2.07
CA PHE A 136 -22.22 11.43 -3.16
C PHE A 136 -21.97 12.86 -2.70
N ASP A 137 -22.85 13.43 -1.87
CA ASP A 137 -22.64 14.78 -1.30
C ASP A 137 -21.30 14.86 -0.55
N TRP A 138 -20.99 13.81 0.22
CA TRP A 138 -19.72 13.70 0.92
C TRP A 138 -18.55 13.54 -0.02
N LEU A 139 -18.66 12.65 -1.01
CA LEU A 139 -17.60 12.40 -2.00
C LEU A 139 -17.27 13.67 -2.79
N GLU A 140 -18.29 14.41 -3.25
CA GLU A 140 -18.11 15.66 -3.99
C GLU A 140 -17.46 16.74 -3.14
N THR A 141 -17.88 16.90 -1.89
CA THR A 141 -17.27 17.85 -0.95
C THR A 141 -15.80 17.51 -0.71
N LEU A 142 -15.50 16.24 -0.47
CA LEU A 142 -14.14 15.73 -0.26
C LEU A 142 -13.24 15.93 -1.48
N ILE A 143 -13.74 15.65 -2.68
CA ILE A 143 -13.00 15.87 -3.92
C ILE A 143 -12.76 17.37 -4.16
N HIS A 144 -13.79 18.21 -3.94
CA HIS A 144 -13.71 19.64 -4.17
C HIS A 144 -12.60 20.29 -3.32
N HIS A 145 -12.60 20.00 -2.02
CA HIS A 145 -11.65 20.60 -1.09
C HIS A 145 -10.32 19.84 -1.00
N GLY A 146 -10.34 18.53 -1.25
CA GLY A 146 -9.19 17.63 -1.17
C GLY A 146 -8.36 17.54 -2.44
N ARG A 147 -8.76 18.24 -3.51
CA ARG A 147 -8.19 18.12 -4.85
C ARG A 147 -6.66 18.13 -4.87
N LYS A 148 -6.05 19.11 -4.20
CA LYS A 148 -4.58 19.24 -4.13
C LYS A 148 -3.88 17.99 -3.59
N HIS A 149 -4.52 17.27 -2.67
CA HIS A 149 -3.98 16.05 -2.09
C HIS A 149 -4.29 14.81 -2.91
N LEU A 150 -5.50 14.71 -3.47
CA LEU A 150 -5.93 13.57 -4.28
C LEU A 150 -5.28 13.56 -5.67
N GLU A 151 -5.02 14.72 -6.26
CA GLU A 151 -4.38 14.87 -7.58
C GLU A 151 -2.87 15.07 -7.49
N ARG A 152 -2.28 14.98 -6.29
CA ARG A 152 -0.84 15.16 -6.11
C ARG A 152 -0.10 14.10 -6.92
N LYS A 153 1.08 14.46 -7.42
CA LYS A 153 1.95 13.56 -8.15
C LYS A 153 3.29 13.54 -7.45
N VAL A 154 3.64 12.42 -6.83
CA VAL A 154 4.93 12.25 -6.15
C VAL A 154 5.82 11.39 -7.05
N ARG A 155 7.04 11.87 -7.29
CA ARG A 155 8.02 11.19 -8.14
C ARG A 155 8.67 10.05 -7.37
N PRO A 156 8.74 8.82 -7.95
CA PRO A 156 9.40 7.71 -7.28
C PRO A 156 10.89 7.94 -7.11
N ASP A 157 11.42 7.45 -6.00
CA ASP A 157 12.81 7.05 -5.87
C ASP A 157 12.98 5.63 -6.43
N MET A 158 14.06 5.42 -7.20
CA MET A 158 14.27 4.20 -7.95
C MET A 158 15.70 3.71 -7.78
N ALA A 159 15.86 2.42 -7.49
CA ALA A 159 17.16 1.79 -7.39
C ALA A 159 17.14 0.39 -8.03
N VAL A 160 18.21 0.08 -8.75
CA VAL A 160 18.51 -1.29 -9.13
C VAL A 160 19.53 -1.85 -8.15
N ILE A 161 19.08 -2.83 -7.38
CA ILE A 161 19.89 -3.61 -6.45
C ILE A 161 20.01 -5.03 -6.98
N TRP A 162 21.07 -5.74 -6.59
CA TRP A 162 21.25 -7.13 -6.98
C TRP A 162 21.74 -7.95 -5.80
N LYS A 163 21.43 -9.25 -5.82
CA LYS A 163 21.97 -10.23 -4.88
C LYS A 163 22.32 -11.52 -5.61
N LYS A 164 23.37 -12.18 -5.14
CA LYS A 164 23.73 -13.54 -5.57
C LYS A 164 23.20 -14.53 -4.54
N ASN A 165 22.45 -15.52 -5.01
CA ASN A 165 21.95 -16.61 -4.18
C ASN A 165 22.98 -17.74 -4.07
N LEU A 166 22.74 -18.67 -3.15
CA LEU A 166 23.62 -19.82 -2.87
C LEU A 166 23.86 -20.70 -4.11
N ASN A 167 22.88 -20.80 -5.00
CA ASN A 167 22.98 -21.60 -6.23
C ASN A 167 23.69 -20.87 -7.38
N SER A 168 24.42 -19.78 -7.08
CA SER A 168 25.03 -18.87 -8.08
C SER A 168 24.03 -18.16 -9.01
N GLU A 169 22.74 -18.26 -8.75
CA GLU A 169 21.71 -17.44 -9.39
C GLU A 169 21.81 -15.98 -8.93
N ILE A 170 21.47 -15.06 -9.83
CA ILE A 170 21.51 -13.62 -9.57
C ILE A 170 20.10 -13.08 -9.66
N HIS A 171 19.72 -12.32 -8.65
CA HIS A 171 18.43 -11.63 -8.63
C HIS A 171 18.68 -10.14 -8.78
N LEU A 172 18.21 -9.56 -9.89
CA LEU A 172 18.14 -8.12 -10.08
C LEU A 172 16.81 -7.64 -9.54
N ILE A 173 16.83 -6.67 -8.65
CA ILE A 173 15.65 -6.13 -8.01
C ILE A 173 15.56 -4.66 -8.40
N CYS A 174 14.52 -4.31 -9.14
CA CYS A 174 14.14 -2.93 -9.37
C CYS A 174 13.21 -2.52 -8.24
N HIS A 175 13.72 -1.69 -7.34
CA HIS A 175 12.97 -1.14 -6.23
C HIS A 175 12.52 0.28 -6.58
N VAL A 176 11.21 0.49 -6.57
CA VAL A 176 10.58 1.77 -6.84
C VAL A 176 9.75 2.13 -5.63
N THR A 177 9.96 3.29 -5.02
CA THR A 177 9.30 3.69 -3.77
C THR A 177 9.02 5.19 -3.75
N GLY A 178 8.16 5.65 -2.84
CA GLY A 178 7.89 7.08 -2.67
C GLY A 178 7.02 7.69 -3.77
N PHE A 179 6.27 6.88 -4.54
CA PHE A 179 5.40 7.38 -5.61
C PHE A 179 3.95 7.48 -5.19
N TYR A 180 3.22 8.38 -5.85
CA TYR A 180 1.76 8.53 -5.74
C TYR A 180 1.26 9.18 -7.04
N PRO A 181 0.15 8.71 -7.64
CA PRO A 181 -0.83 7.71 -7.16
C PRO A 181 -0.34 6.25 -7.22
N TYR A 182 -1.20 5.31 -6.80
CA TYR A 182 -0.92 3.87 -6.74
C TYR A 182 -0.53 3.24 -8.09
N GLU A 183 -1.10 3.70 -9.21
CA GLU A 183 -0.90 3.10 -10.53
C GLU A 183 0.51 3.34 -11.08
N ILE A 184 1.28 2.26 -11.21
CA ILE A 184 2.64 2.28 -11.76
C ILE A 184 2.90 1.09 -12.68
N ASP A 185 3.69 1.30 -13.73
CA ASP A 185 4.21 0.24 -14.58
C ASP A 185 5.73 0.13 -14.46
N VAL A 186 6.19 -0.96 -13.85
CA VAL A 186 7.61 -1.30 -13.70
C VAL A 186 7.89 -2.50 -14.58
N LYS A 187 8.92 -2.51 -15.42
CA LYS A 187 9.25 -3.66 -16.28
C LYS A 187 10.74 -3.85 -16.38
N TRP A 188 11.17 -5.11 -16.39
CA TRP A 188 12.53 -5.44 -16.81
C TRP A 188 12.57 -5.56 -18.33
N ILE A 189 13.66 -5.08 -18.93
CA ILE A 189 13.96 -5.28 -20.33
C ILE A 189 15.39 -5.76 -20.51
N ARG A 190 15.62 -6.52 -21.59
CA ARG A 190 16.95 -6.83 -22.10
C ARG A 190 17.32 -5.78 -23.15
N GLU A 191 18.45 -5.08 -22.96
CA GLU A 191 18.93 -4.13 -23.96
C GLU A 191 19.24 -4.86 -25.28
N GLY A 192 18.86 -4.28 -26.41
CA GLY A 192 19.05 -4.88 -27.74
C GLY A 192 17.83 -5.59 -28.32
N GLY A 193 16.69 -5.62 -27.61
CA GLY A 193 15.41 -6.05 -28.17
C GLY A 193 15.21 -7.56 -28.19
N GLY A 194 15.05 -8.16 -27.00
CA GLY A 194 14.64 -9.55 -26.81
C GLY A 194 13.65 -9.69 -25.65
N SER A 195 12.70 -10.62 -25.77
CA SER A 195 11.73 -10.88 -24.70
C SER A 195 12.40 -11.55 -23.51
N LEU A 196 12.03 -11.12 -22.30
CA LEU A 196 12.35 -11.87 -21.09
C LEU A 196 11.41 -13.07 -20.99
N ASN A 197 11.89 -14.13 -20.35
CA ASN A 197 11.03 -15.24 -19.95
C ASN A 197 10.20 -14.80 -18.74
N GLU A 198 8.88 -14.83 -18.85
CA GLU A 198 7.97 -14.39 -17.78
C GLU A 198 8.18 -15.17 -16.48
N LYS A 199 8.59 -16.45 -16.58
CA LYS A 199 8.86 -17.30 -15.40
C LYS A 199 10.06 -16.83 -14.56
N ASP A 200 10.95 -16.03 -15.16
CA ASP A 200 12.12 -15.49 -14.48
C ASP A 200 11.87 -14.09 -13.90
N VAL A 201 10.67 -13.54 -14.11
CA VAL A 201 10.26 -12.23 -13.58
C VAL A 201 9.27 -12.44 -12.44
N TRP A 202 9.64 -11.99 -11.25
CA TRP A 202 8.73 -11.90 -10.11
C TRP A 202 8.15 -10.50 -9.97
N HIS A 203 6.82 -10.44 -9.95
CA HIS A 203 6.04 -9.22 -9.82
C HIS A 203 5.64 -9.06 -8.36
N GLY A 204 6.30 -8.15 -7.64
CA GLY A 204 5.84 -7.74 -6.32
C GLY A 204 4.57 -6.91 -6.44
N GLU A 205 3.66 -7.10 -5.49
CA GLU A 205 2.50 -6.22 -5.29
C GLU A 205 2.96 -4.78 -5.02
N VAL A 206 2.10 -3.82 -5.36
CA VAL A 206 2.30 -2.44 -4.92
C VAL A 206 1.84 -2.36 -3.47
N LEU A 207 2.73 -1.93 -2.59
CA LEU A 207 2.49 -1.87 -1.15
C LEU A 207 2.44 -0.40 -0.69
N PRO A 208 1.57 -0.06 0.28
CA PRO A 208 1.52 1.28 0.85
C PRO A 208 2.70 1.55 1.78
N ASN A 209 3.13 2.81 1.82
CA ASN A 209 4.05 3.36 2.81
C ASN A 209 3.27 4.16 3.87
N GLU A 210 3.89 4.38 5.04
CA GLU A 210 3.26 5.13 6.15
C GLU A 210 3.01 6.61 5.83
N ASP A 211 3.77 7.19 4.89
CA ASP A 211 3.65 8.58 4.43
C ASP A 211 2.57 8.79 3.35
N GLY A 212 1.78 7.75 3.07
CA GLY A 212 0.73 7.76 2.06
C GLY A 212 1.25 7.71 0.62
N THR A 213 2.51 7.32 0.40
CA THR A 213 3.05 6.93 -0.91
C THR A 213 3.04 5.41 -1.07
N TYR A 214 3.53 4.91 -2.20
CA TYR A 214 3.58 3.49 -2.51
C TYR A 214 5.00 3.01 -2.84
N GLN A 215 5.19 1.71 -2.76
CA GLN A 215 6.41 1.02 -3.18
C GLN A 215 6.10 -0.25 -3.96
N GLN A 216 6.98 -0.61 -4.88
CA GLN A 216 6.93 -1.87 -5.63
C GLN A 216 8.34 -2.43 -5.86
N ARG A 217 8.43 -3.76 -5.89
CA ARG A 217 9.65 -4.48 -6.28
C ARG A 217 9.37 -5.39 -7.46
N LYS A 218 10.17 -5.27 -8.52
CA LYS A 218 10.22 -6.28 -9.60
C LYS A 218 11.56 -6.96 -9.63
N THR A 219 11.54 -8.29 -9.53
CA THR A 219 12.76 -9.09 -9.51
C THR A 219 12.92 -9.86 -10.80
N LEU A 220 14.11 -9.80 -11.41
CA LEU A 220 14.50 -10.64 -12.53
C LEU A 220 15.56 -11.63 -12.06
N ARG A 221 15.32 -12.92 -12.29
CA ARG A 221 16.27 -14.00 -12.03
C ARG A 221 17.13 -14.22 -13.27
N LEU A 222 18.44 -14.34 -13.06
CA LEU A 222 19.44 -14.57 -14.09
C LEU A 222 20.36 -15.72 -13.69
N THR A 223 20.78 -16.49 -14.68
CA THR A 223 21.94 -17.37 -14.57
C THR A 223 23.24 -16.57 -14.68
N ALA A 224 24.36 -17.15 -14.21
CA ALA A 224 25.68 -16.52 -14.36
C ALA A 224 26.04 -16.25 -15.83
N LYS A 225 25.64 -17.14 -16.75
CA LYS A 225 25.86 -16.97 -18.19
C LYS A 225 25.10 -15.75 -18.74
N GLU A 226 23.84 -15.60 -18.37
CA GLU A 226 23.00 -14.49 -18.84
C GLU A 226 23.44 -13.13 -18.31
N GLN A 227 24.06 -13.08 -17.12
CA GLN A 227 24.69 -11.87 -16.59
C GLN A 227 25.80 -11.36 -17.51
N ASP A 228 26.67 -12.25 -17.99
CA ASP A 228 27.83 -11.86 -18.78
C ASP A 228 27.47 -11.55 -20.24
N GLU A 229 26.43 -12.21 -20.76
CA GLU A 229 26.03 -12.13 -22.17
C GLU A 229 25.12 -10.93 -22.48
N TYR A 230 24.27 -10.52 -21.52
CA TYR A 230 23.21 -9.55 -21.76
C TYR A 230 23.25 -8.36 -20.79
N LYS A 231 22.79 -7.21 -21.28
CA LYS A 231 22.55 -6.02 -20.46
C LYS A 231 21.07 -5.90 -20.16
N TYR A 232 20.75 -5.50 -18.93
CA TYR A 232 19.38 -5.38 -18.45
C TYR A 232 19.11 -3.97 -17.95
N ALA A 233 17.88 -3.50 -18.16
CA ALA A 233 17.43 -2.23 -17.63
C ALA A 233 16.02 -2.37 -17.05
N CYS A 234 15.76 -1.61 -15.99
CA CYS A 234 14.42 -1.46 -15.43
C CYS A 234 13.77 -0.21 -16.03
N HIS A 235 12.60 -0.38 -16.65
CA HIS A 235 11.74 0.68 -17.13
C HIS A 235 10.68 0.98 -16.07
N VAL A 236 10.53 2.26 -15.75
CA VAL A 236 9.53 2.75 -14.82
C VAL A 236 8.71 3.83 -15.51
N GLN A 237 7.41 3.58 -15.63
CA GLN A 237 6.42 4.52 -16.13
C GLN A 237 5.43 4.81 -15.02
N HIS A 238 5.25 6.10 -14.73
CA HIS A 238 4.35 6.58 -13.68
C HIS A 238 3.88 7.98 -14.08
N VAL A 239 2.65 8.35 -13.73
CA VAL A 239 2.02 9.62 -14.16
C VAL A 239 2.73 10.89 -13.65
N SER A 240 3.59 10.76 -12.64
CA SER A 240 4.44 11.87 -12.14
C SER A 240 5.75 12.06 -12.91
N LEU A 241 6.07 11.15 -13.84
CA LEU A 241 7.25 11.20 -14.70
C LEU A 241 6.85 11.71 -16.09
N GLU A 242 7.65 12.62 -16.64
CA GLU A 242 7.42 13.18 -17.99
C GLU A 242 7.69 12.14 -19.11
N GLU A 243 8.57 11.18 -18.83
CA GLU A 243 9.02 10.14 -19.74
C GLU A 243 9.30 8.86 -18.96
N VAL A 244 9.38 7.72 -19.66
CA VAL A 244 9.79 6.44 -19.06
C VAL A 244 11.21 6.56 -18.53
N LYS A 245 11.41 6.27 -17.24
CA LYS A 245 12.74 6.24 -16.64
C LYS A 245 13.38 4.87 -16.80
N VAL A 246 14.65 4.87 -17.24
CA VAL A 246 15.41 3.67 -17.57
C VAL A 246 16.60 3.54 -16.63
N LEU A 247 16.55 2.58 -15.71
CA LEU A 247 17.66 2.27 -14.80
C LEU A 247 18.45 1.09 -15.34
N LYS A 248 19.65 1.38 -15.86
CA LYS A 248 20.54 0.35 -16.41
C LYS A 248 21.29 -0.38 -15.30
N TRP A 249 21.24 -1.70 -15.31
CA TRP A 249 22.12 -2.52 -14.49
C TRP A 249 23.47 -2.68 -15.20
N GLY A 250 24.58 -2.46 -14.48
CA GLY A 250 25.94 -2.59 -15.04
C GLY A 250 26.77 -1.29 -15.07
N HIS A 251 26.23 -0.14 -14.65
CA HIS A 251 27.02 1.06 -14.39
C HIS A 251 27.42 1.16 -12.92
N VAL A 252 28.39 0.34 -12.50
CA VAL A 252 29.22 0.73 -11.35
C VAL A 252 30.25 1.72 -11.89
N LYS A 253 29.98 3.02 -11.80
CA LYS A 253 31.09 3.99 -11.81
C LYS A 253 31.84 3.78 -10.50
N LEU A 254 32.93 2.99 -10.55
CA LEU A 254 33.99 3.15 -9.57
C LEU A 254 34.52 4.57 -9.74
N CYS A 255 34.06 5.52 -8.93
CA CYS A 255 34.87 6.67 -8.60
C CYS A 255 35.98 6.18 -7.68
N LEU A 256 36.99 5.53 -8.27
CA LEU A 256 38.30 5.44 -7.67
C LEU A 256 38.84 6.86 -7.68
N TYR A 257 38.63 7.62 -6.61
CA TYR A 257 39.56 8.69 -6.31
C TYR A 257 40.90 8.00 -6.05
N ALA A 258 41.74 7.97 -7.08
CA ALA A 258 43.15 7.66 -6.91
C ALA A 258 43.70 8.70 -5.93
N LEU A 259 43.89 8.31 -4.68
CA LEU A 259 44.77 9.03 -3.77
C LEU A 259 46.20 8.80 -4.29
N LEU A 260 46.57 9.54 -5.34
CA LEU A 260 47.98 9.75 -5.65
C LEU A 260 48.58 10.51 -4.46
N PRO A 261 49.58 9.95 -3.76
CA PRO A 261 50.26 10.69 -2.72
C PRO A 261 51.07 11.80 -3.38
N GLY A 262 50.63 13.04 -3.19
CA GLY A 262 51.46 14.23 -3.39
C GLY A 262 51.45 14.80 -4.79
N ILE A 263 50.45 15.63 -5.10
CA ILE A 263 50.69 16.90 -5.80
C ILE A 263 49.88 17.98 -5.08
N HIS A 264 50.60 18.89 -4.44
CA HIS A 264 50.09 20.15 -3.95
C HIS A 264 49.63 21.02 -5.13
N GLN A 265 48.59 21.83 -4.87
CA GLN A 265 48.13 23.00 -5.62
C GLN A 265 47.05 22.81 -6.70
N ASN A 266 45.90 23.38 -6.34
CA ASN A 266 45.00 24.21 -7.15
C ASN A 266 44.41 23.56 -8.40
N TYR A 267 43.15 23.12 -8.32
CA TYR A 267 42.04 23.54 -9.18
C TYR A 267 40.75 22.85 -8.71
N ALA A 268 39.60 23.50 -8.95
CA ALA A 268 38.23 23.05 -8.72
C ALA A 268 37.65 23.15 -7.28
N LYS A 269 37.60 24.40 -6.81
CA LYS A 269 36.59 24.88 -5.86
C LYS A 269 35.26 25.05 -6.61
N SER A 270 34.42 24.03 -6.69
CA SER A 270 32.96 24.18 -6.57
C SER A 270 32.25 22.81 -6.60
N ARG A 271 31.29 22.66 -5.67
CA ARG A 271 30.15 21.73 -5.77
C ARG A 271 30.31 20.29 -5.26
N TRP A 272 30.75 20.10 -4.00
CA TRP A 272 30.53 18.83 -3.26
C TRP A 272 30.47 19.05 -1.73
N GLN A 273 29.61 19.95 -1.25
CA GLN A 273 29.56 20.30 0.18
C GLN A 273 28.46 19.60 1.01
N ASP A 274 27.60 18.74 0.47
CA ASP A 274 26.43 18.25 1.24
C ASP A 274 26.26 16.73 1.41
N LEU A 275 27.33 15.93 1.38
CA LEU A 275 27.24 14.52 1.81
C LEU A 275 28.41 14.13 2.72
N ALA A 276 28.38 14.66 3.94
CA ALA A 276 29.16 14.15 5.06
C ALA A 276 28.44 12.93 5.66
N LEU A 277 28.94 11.72 5.39
CA LEU A 277 28.83 10.59 6.31
C LEU A 277 30.24 10.29 6.83
N GLU A 278 30.40 10.58 8.11
CA GLU A 278 31.64 10.50 8.85
C GLU A 278 32.13 9.06 9.07
N ARG A 279 33.46 8.95 8.96
CA ARG A 279 34.40 8.18 9.81
C ARG A 279 34.59 6.68 9.59
N ASN A 280 35.65 6.48 8.81
CA ASN A 280 36.65 5.42 8.81
C ASN A 280 37.41 5.23 10.15
N TYR A 281 38.23 4.16 10.16
CA TYR A 281 39.39 3.79 11.02
C TYR A 281 39.12 2.69 12.07
N ARG A 282 39.88 1.57 12.17
CA ARG A 282 41.33 1.38 11.95
C ARG A 282 41.70 -0.04 11.45
N LYS A 283 42.58 -0.10 10.45
CA LYS A 283 43.62 -1.14 10.27
C LYS A 283 44.96 -0.51 10.67
N THR A 284 45.50 -0.89 11.83
CA THR A 284 46.92 -0.79 12.15
C THR A 284 47.26 -2.04 12.95
N GLY A 285 48.05 -2.93 12.35
CA GLY A 285 48.50 -4.16 12.98
C GLY A 285 49.36 -3.84 14.20
N LEU A 286 48.83 -4.18 15.37
CA LEU A 286 49.53 -4.34 16.64
C LEU A 286 48.87 -5.51 17.38
N THR A 287 49.70 -6.26 18.07
CA THR A 287 49.63 -7.67 18.43
C THR A 287 48.39 -8.14 19.21
N VAL A 288 47.95 -9.35 18.90
CA VAL A 288 46.86 -10.10 19.54
C VAL A 288 47.21 -10.48 20.98
N HIS A 289 46.37 -10.07 21.93
CA HIS A 289 46.16 -10.82 23.18
C HIS A 289 44.73 -11.39 23.17
N LYS A 290 44.62 -12.73 23.07
CA LYS A 290 43.40 -13.47 23.39
C LYS A 290 43.15 -13.39 24.89
N LEU A 291 41.97 -12.93 25.30
CA LEU A 291 41.35 -13.29 26.57
C LEU A 291 39.89 -13.68 26.34
N ALA A 292 39.49 -14.74 27.01
CA ALA A 292 38.33 -15.57 26.73
C ALA A 292 36.98 -14.99 27.22
N PHE A 293 35.92 -15.46 26.56
CA PHE A 293 34.52 -15.61 26.97
C PHE A 293 34.06 -15.08 28.35
N ARG A 294 32.98 -14.29 28.32
CA ARG A 294 31.76 -14.58 29.12
C ARG A 294 30.54 -13.82 28.59
N ASP A 295 29.51 -14.60 28.28
CA ASP A 295 28.11 -14.21 28.06
C ASP A 295 27.50 -13.66 29.37
N PRO A 296 26.64 -12.63 29.31
CA PRO A 296 25.57 -12.56 30.30
C PRO A 296 24.23 -12.11 29.70
N GLN A 297 23.38 -13.07 29.31
CA GLN A 297 21.97 -13.00 29.70
C GLN A 297 21.84 -13.23 31.23
N LYS A 298 20.91 -12.48 31.83
CA LYS A 298 20.43 -12.49 33.23
C LYS A 298 21.22 -11.62 34.22
N ALA A 299 20.63 -10.49 34.58
CA ALA A 299 20.04 -10.27 35.91
C ALA A 299 19.76 -8.78 36.11
N TYR A 300 18.50 -8.37 36.17
CA TYR A 300 18.05 -7.31 37.09
C TYR A 300 16.57 -7.53 37.40
N SER A 301 16.34 -8.09 38.59
CA SER A 301 15.12 -7.91 39.36
C SER A 301 15.52 -7.26 40.69
N LYS A 302 14.57 -6.48 41.24
CA LYS A 302 14.55 -5.82 42.56
C LYS A 302 15.20 -4.42 42.64
N SER A 303 14.32 -3.42 42.55
CA SER A 303 13.88 -2.64 43.72
C SER A 303 12.44 -2.21 43.50
#